data_AF-A0A841I2J6-F1
#
_entry.id   AF-A0A841I2J6-F1
#
_cell.length_a   1.000
_cell.length_b   1.000
_cell.length_c   1.000
_cell.angle_alpha   90.00
_cell.angle_beta   90.00
_cell.angle_gamma   90.00
#
_symmetry.space_group_name_H-M   'P 1'
#
loop_
_entity.id
_entity.type
_entity.pdbx_description
1 polymer ?
#
loop_
_entity_poly.entity_id
_entity_poly.type
_entity_poly.pdbx_seq_one_letter_code
_entity_poly.pdbx_strand_id
1 'polypeptide(L)'
;MFDFDALRARLIQEFPLGEASIHGPDHWDRVRLIGERLAVRSGADLEVVRLFSVFHDCLRQTDSWDPGHGSRGARRARELNGELFALSEARLRLLTYACDHHTDGEISDDPTIGTCWDADRLELPRVGIVPDPRLLSTEAARDPDTIRWAILLPRPQRP
;
A
#
# COMPACT_ATOMS: atom_id res chain seq x y z
N MET A 1 -14.75 6.93 -8.35
CA MET A 1 -14.99 5.47 -8.24
C MET A 1 -14.48 4.84 -9.53
N PHE A 2 -13.36 4.17 -9.42
CA PHE A 2 -12.68 3.50 -10.53
C PHE A 2 -12.89 1.98 -10.43
N ASP A 3 -12.63 1.27 -11.53
CA ASP A 3 -12.63 -0.20 -11.54
C ASP A 3 -11.32 -0.72 -10.93
N PHE A 4 -11.37 -1.09 -9.65
CA PHE A 4 -10.20 -1.59 -8.93
C PHE A 4 -9.70 -2.91 -9.49
N ASP A 5 -10.60 -3.80 -9.91
CA ASP A 5 -10.22 -5.14 -10.39
C ASP A 5 -9.53 -5.03 -11.75
N ALA A 6 -10.01 -4.16 -12.64
CA ALA A 6 -9.35 -3.87 -13.91
C ALA A 6 -7.95 -3.25 -13.70
N LEU A 7 -7.82 -2.29 -12.77
CA LEU A 7 -6.52 -1.69 -12.45
C LEU A 7 -5.55 -2.72 -11.87
N ARG A 8 -6.01 -3.54 -10.91
CA ARG A 8 -5.21 -4.60 -10.29
C ARG A 8 -4.76 -5.61 -11.34
N ALA A 9 -5.66 -6.08 -12.20
CA ALA A 9 -5.33 -7.02 -13.28
C ALA A 9 -4.28 -6.43 -14.24
N ARG A 10 -4.41 -5.13 -14.57
CA ARG A 10 -3.42 -4.45 -15.41
C ARG A 10 -2.03 -4.41 -14.76
N LEU A 11 -1.95 -4.07 -13.48
CA LEU A 11 -0.67 -4.00 -12.76
C LEU A 11 -0.05 -5.39 -12.54
N ILE A 12 -0.86 -6.43 -12.37
CA ILE A 12 -0.39 -7.83 -12.33
C ILE A 12 0.33 -8.22 -13.63
N GLN A 13 -0.27 -7.90 -14.78
CA GLN A 13 0.32 -8.19 -16.08
C GLN A 13 1.65 -7.46 -16.31
N GLU A 14 1.82 -6.29 -15.69
CA GLU A 14 3.03 -5.47 -15.79
C GLU A 14 4.08 -5.82 -14.72
N PHE A 15 3.73 -6.63 -13.71
CA PHE A 15 4.56 -6.83 -12.53
C PHE A 15 5.78 -7.72 -12.83
N PRO A 16 7.02 -7.19 -12.71
CA PRO A 16 8.21 -7.92 -13.17
C PRO A 16 8.49 -9.23 -12.42
N LEU A 17 8.02 -9.36 -11.18
CA LEU A 17 8.34 -10.50 -10.30
C LEU A 17 7.29 -11.62 -10.34
N GLY A 18 6.20 -11.41 -11.08
CA GLY A 18 5.09 -12.34 -11.17
C GLY A 18 4.25 -12.43 -9.91
N GLU A 19 3.11 -13.13 -10.02
CA GLU A 19 2.09 -13.20 -8.97
C GLU A 19 2.56 -13.88 -7.68
N ALA A 20 3.54 -14.78 -7.77
CA ALA A 20 4.07 -15.53 -6.64
C ALA A 20 5.11 -14.74 -5.82
N SER A 21 5.48 -13.51 -6.20
CA SER A 21 6.40 -12.69 -5.41
C SER A 21 5.84 -12.41 -4.00
N ILE A 22 6.72 -12.27 -3.02
CA ILE A 22 6.33 -11.87 -1.66
C ILE A 22 5.89 -10.40 -1.58
N HIS A 23 6.14 -9.60 -2.60
CA HIS A 23 5.67 -8.23 -2.76
C HIS A 23 4.63 -8.10 -3.87
N GLY A 24 4.01 -9.22 -4.26
CA GLY A 24 3.03 -9.31 -5.33
C GLY A 24 1.59 -9.07 -4.88
N PRO A 25 0.61 -9.55 -5.67
CA PRO A 25 -0.79 -9.17 -5.51
C PRO A 25 -1.42 -9.54 -4.17
N ASP A 26 -0.98 -10.65 -3.56
CA ASP A 26 -1.42 -11.04 -2.21
C ASP A 26 -1.05 -9.98 -1.17
N HIS A 27 0.14 -9.39 -1.28
CA HIS A 27 0.58 -8.28 -0.42
C HIS A 27 -0.30 -7.04 -0.67
N TRP A 28 -0.48 -6.67 -1.94
CA TRP A 28 -1.29 -5.51 -2.32
C TRP A 28 -2.73 -5.58 -1.81
N ASP A 29 -3.37 -6.74 -1.91
CA ASP A 29 -4.73 -6.96 -1.43
C ASP A 29 -4.84 -6.86 0.10
N ARG A 30 -3.81 -7.30 0.82
CA ARG A 30 -3.76 -7.19 2.28
C ARG A 30 -3.51 -5.76 2.72
N VAL A 31 -2.59 -5.04 2.08
CA VAL A 31 -2.39 -3.60 2.29
C VAL A 31 -3.70 -2.85 2.05
N ARG A 32 -4.44 -3.20 0.98
CA ARG A 32 -5.76 -2.61 0.73
C ARG A 32 -6.73 -2.89 1.87
N LEU A 33 -6.89 -4.16 2.26
CA LEU A 33 -7.83 -4.56 3.32
C LEU A 33 -7.53 -3.85 4.65
N ILE A 34 -6.25 -3.76 5.02
CA ILE A 34 -5.82 -3.07 6.23
C ILE A 34 -6.10 -1.56 6.09
N GLY A 35 -5.68 -0.95 4.99
CA GLY A 35 -5.88 0.47 4.72
C GLY A 35 -7.36 0.89 4.73
N GLU A 36 -8.24 0.11 4.10
CA GLU A 36 -9.69 0.36 4.10
C GLU A 36 -10.27 0.31 5.51
N ARG A 37 -9.82 -0.63 6.35
CA ARG A 37 -10.24 -0.70 7.76
C ARG A 37 -9.76 0.51 8.55
N LEU A 38 -8.50 0.91 8.36
CA LEU A 38 -7.91 2.07 9.05
C LEU A 38 -8.61 3.37 8.68
N ALA A 39 -8.92 3.55 7.38
CA ALA A 39 -9.54 4.75 6.83
C ALA A 39 -10.87 5.12 7.53
N VAL A 40 -11.64 4.13 8.01
CA VAL A 40 -12.88 4.34 8.76
C VAL A 40 -12.66 5.20 10.01
N ARG A 41 -11.52 5.04 10.68
CA ARG A 41 -11.19 5.74 11.93
C ARG A 41 -10.18 6.89 11.74
N SER A 42 -9.30 6.81 10.73
CA SER A 42 -8.31 7.86 10.47
C SER A 42 -8.87 9.04 9.68
N GLY A 43 -10.00 8.87 8.97
CA GLY A 43 -10.52 9.89 8.05
C GLY A 43 -9.72 10.02 6.74
N ALA A 44 -8.88 9.04 6.44
CA ALA A 44 -8.10 8.98 5.20
C ALA A 44 -8.97 8.96 3.95
N ASP A 45 -8.41 9.48 2.87
CA ASP A 45 -9.00 9.35 1.54
C ASP A 45 -8.95 7.90 1.04
N LEU A 46 -10.11 7.24 1.07
CA LEU A 46 -10.24 5.82 0.72
C LEU A 46 -9.79 5.49 -0.71
N GLU A 47 -9.97 6.42 -1.66
CA GLU A 47 -9.58 6.18 -3.05
C GLU A 47 -8.05 6.20 -3.18
N VAL A 48 -7.38 7.14 -2.50
CA VAL A 48 -5.92 7.21 -2.45
C VAL A 48 -5.33 5.98 -1.76
N VAL A 49 -5.90 5.54 -0.65
CA VAL A 49 -5.46 4.34 0.08
C VAL A 49 -5.54 3.08 -0.80
N ARG A 50 -6.63 2.91 -1.56
CA ARG A 50 -6.79 1.80 -2.51
C ARG A 50 -5.82 1.86 -3.67
N LEU A 51 -5.53 3.06 -4.19
CA LEU A 51 -4.56 3.22 -5.26
C LEU A 51 -3.13 2.94 -4.74
N PHE A 52 -2.79 3.44 -3.57
CA PHE A 52 -1.49 3.17 -2.93
C PHE A 52 -1.22 1.68 -2.77
N SER A 53 -2.23 0.91 -2.33
CA SER A 53 -2.06 -0.52 -2.06
C SER A 53 -1.58 -1.31 -3.27
N VAL A 54 -1.96 -0.90 -4.49
CA VAL A 54 -1.49 -1.53 -5.73
C VAL A 54 -0.27 -0.86 -6.32
N PHE A 55 -0.04 0.45 -6.13
CA PHE A 55 1.06 1.15 -6.78
C PHE A 55 2.40 1.12 -6.02
N HIS A 56 2.42 1.05 -4.69
CA HIS A 56 3.66 1.22 -3.92
C HIS A 56 4.76 0.21 -4.27
N ASP A 57 4.36 -1.02 -4.64
CA ASP A 57 5.25 -2.13 -4.99
C ASP A 57 5.11 -2.64 -6.45
N CYS A 58 4.20 -2.10 -7.27
CA CYS A 58 3.88 -2.69 -8.60
C CYS A 58 5.02 -2.69 -9.63
N LEU A 59 6.12 -2.00 -9.35
CA LEU A 59 7.29 -1.95 -10.23
C LEU A 59 8.57 -2.33 -9.51
N ARG A 60 8.51 -3.16 -8.46
CA ARG A 60 9.71 -3.82 -7.94
C ARG A 60 10.42 -4.61 -9.05
N GLN A 61 11.74 -4.60 -9.00
CA GLN A 61 12.62 -5.33 -9.92
C GLN A 61 13.30 -6.53 -9.23
N THR A 62 13.16 -6.63 -7.91
CA THR A 62 13.65 -7.75 -7.10
C THR A 62 12.84 -7.88 -5.80
N ASP A 63 12.78 -9.10 -5.24
CA ASP A 63 12.21 -9.34 -3.90
C ASP A 63 13.11 -8.84 -2.77
N SER A 64 14.36 -8.49 -3.10
CA SER A 64 15.36 -7.96 -2.17
C SER A 64 15.34 -6.42 -2.12
N TRP A 65 16.49 -5.83 -1.81
CA TRP A 65 16.73 -4.39 -1.76
C TRP A 65 16.49 -3.71 -3.11
N ASP A 66 15.55 -2.78 -3.15
CA ASP A 66 15.16 -2.04 -4.37
C ASP A 66 14.74 -0.60 -4.03
N PRO A 67 15.66 0.32 -3.70
CA PRO A 67 15.31 1.66 -3.19
C PRO A 67 14.37 2.49 -4.08
N GLY A 68 14.35 2.23 -5.39
CA GLY A 68 13.58 3.02 -6.35
C GLY A 68 12.16 2.53 -6.63
N HIS A 69 11.70 1.44 -6.00
CA HIS A 69 10.39 0.86 -6.31
C HIS A 69 9.23 1.83 -6.07
N GLY A 70 9.23 2.53 -4.93
CA GLY A 70 8.23 3.54 -4.60
C GLY A 70 8.12 4.63 -5.67
N SER A 71 9.25 5.18 -6.13
CA SER A 71 9.27 6.19 -7.19
C SER A 71 8.86 5.68 -8.57
N ARG A 72 9.16 4.43 -8.88
CA ARG A 72 8.63 3.82 -10.11
C ARG A 72 7.11 3.68 -10.01
N GLY A 73 6.58 3.21 -8.87
CA GLY A 73 5.16 3.14 -8.58
C GLY A 73 4.45 4.50 -8.66
N ALA A 74 5.02 5.53 -8.04
CA ALA A 74 4.52 6.91 -8.09
C ALA A 74 4.47 7.45 -9.54
N ARG A 75 5.53 7.22 -10.33
CA ARG A 75 5.54 7.59 -11.75
C ARG A 75 4.43 6.84 -12.52
N ARG A 76 4.25 5.54 -12.27
CA ARG A 76 3.21 4.74 -12.92
C ARG A 76 1.80 5.22 -12.59
N ALA A 77 1.57 5.62 -11.34
CA ALA A 77 0.30 6.22 -10.94
C ALA A 77 0.02 7.53 -11.71
N ARG A 78 1.03 8.37 -11.95
CA ARG A 78 0.86 9.58 -12.79
C ARG A 78 0.51 9.25 -14.23
N GLU A 79 1.14 8.23 -14.82
CA GLU A 79 0.90 7.81 -16.20
C GLU A 79 -0.52 7.27 -16.41
N LEU A 80 -1.07 6.52 -15.45
CA LEU A 80 -2.40 5.92 -15.54
C LEU A 80 -3.54 6.83 -15.07
N ASN A 81 -3.22 7.98 -14.45
CA ASN A 81 -4.20 8.96 -14.02
C ASN A 81 -4.84 9.67 -15.23
N GLY A 82 -6.15 9.52 -15.38
CA GLY A 82 -6.92 9.94 -16.54
C GLY A 82 -7.29 8.80 -17.49
N GLU A 83 -6.74 7.59 -17.29
CA GLU A 83 -7.05 6.40 -18.09
C GLU A 83 -7.91 5.40 -17.31
N LEU A 84 -7.36 4.81 -16.24
CA LEU A 84 -8.05 3.78 -15.44
C LEU A 84 -8.68 4.31 -14.15
N PHE A 85 -8.22 5.47 -13.70
CA PHE A 85 -8.77 6.22 -12.57
C PHE A 85 -8.50 7.70 -12.80
N ALA A 86 -9.16 8.58 -12.05
CA ALA A 86 -8.95 10.02 -12.15
C ALA A 86 -8.96 10.68 -10.77
N LEU A 87 -7.79 11.09 -10.31
CA LEU A 87 -7.61 11.93 -9.12
C LEU A 87 -7.41 13.39 -9.52
N SER A 88 -7.84 14.29 -8.63
CA SER A 88 -7.39 15.69 -8.70
C SER A 88 -5.89 15.78 -8.43
N GLU A 89 -5.26 16.87 -8.84
CA GLU A 89 -3.82 17.08 -8.66
C GLU A 89 -3.39 16.96 -7.19
N ALA A 90 -4.20 17.49 -6.26
CA ALA A 90 -3.92 17.39 -4.83
C ALA A 90 -3.92 15.94 -4.31
N ARG A 91 -4.92 15.13 -4.72
CA ARG A 91 -5.02 13.72 -4.32
C ARG A 91 -3.95 12.87 -4.99
N LEU A 92 -3.61 13.17 -6.25
CA LEU A 92 -2.51 12.52 -6.96
C LEU A 92 -1.17 12.80 -6.26
N ARG A 93 -0.95 14.03 -5.76
CA ARG A 93 0.25 14.34 -4.96
C ARG A 93 0.33 13.48 -3.69
N LEU A 94 -0.77 13.33 -2.94
CA LEU A 94 -0.81 12.45 -1.77
C LEU A 94 -0.44 11.00 -2.13
N LEU A 95 -1.05 10.44 -3.17
CA LEU A 95 -0.74 9.10 -3.66
C LEU A 95 0.74 8.95 -4.01
N THR A 96 1.27 9.86 -4.82
CA THR A 96 2.65 9.75 -5.30
C THR A 96 3.66 9.94 -4.17
N TYR A 97 3.40 10.87 -3.25
CA TYR A 97 4.24 11.08 -2.07
C TYR A 97 4.21 9.86 -1.15
N ALA A 98 3.03 9.28 -0.90
CA ALA A 98 2.91 8.07 -0.10
C ALA A 98 3.73 6.92 -0.72
N CYS A 99 3.64 6.70 -2.03
CA CYS A 99 4.44 5.69 -2.73
C CYS A 99 5.94 6.00 -2.68
N ASP A 100 6.37 7.24 -2.93
CA ASP A 100 7.79 7.64 -2.96
C ASP A 100 8.49 7.36 -1.61
N HIS A 101 7.81 7.59 -0.49
CA HIS A 101 8.41 7.65 0.84
C HIS A 101 8.03 6.52 1.80
N HIS A 102 7.25 5.52 1.37
CA HIS A 102 6.72 4.50 2.29
C HIS A 102 7.80 3.68 3.02
N THR A 103 9.00 3.55 2.44
CA THR A 103 10.12 2.82 3.04
C THR A 103 11.09 3.65 3.86
N ASP A 104 10.88 4.97 3.99
CA ASP A 104 11.84 5.87 4.63
C ASP A 104 11.81 5.80 6.17
N GLY A 105 10.83 5.10 6.73
CA GLY A 105 10.67 4.91 8.18
C GLY A 105 10.04 6.10 8.92
N GLU A 106 9.57 7.11 8.19
CA GLU A 106 8.91 8.29 8.75
C GLU A 106 7.45 8.03 9.14
N ILE A 107 6.87 8.84 10.02
CA ILE A 107 5.42 8.88 10.29
C ILE A 107 4.83 10.16 9.71
N SER A 108 3.52 10.18 9.46
CA SER A 108 2.83 11.35 8.89
C SER A 108 1.65 11.79 9.74
N ASP A 109 1.49 13.11 9.91
CA ASP A 109 0.28 13.72 10.48
C ASP A 109 -0.85 13.86 9.44
N ASP A 110 -0.56 13.70 8.14
CA ASP A 110 -1.61 13.60 7.13
C ASP A 110 -2.28 12.23 7.24
N PRO A 111 -3.61 12.17 7.49
CA PRO A 111 -4.29 10.91 7.75
C PRO A 111 -4.25 9.95 6.57
N THR A 112 -4.19 10.46 5.33
CA THR A 112 -4.15 9.64 4.12
C THR A 112 -2.77 9.01 3.94
N ILE A 113 -1.71 9.83 3.99
CA ILE A 113 -0.33 9.34 3.88
C ILE A 113 -0.03 8.37 5.03
N GLY A 114 -0.38 8.75 6.26
CA GLY A 114 -0.20 7.91 7.44
C GLY A 114 -0.92 6.57 7.33
N THR A 115 -2.16 6.56 6.83
CA THR A 115 -2.92 5.30 6.63
C THR A 115 -2.28 4.40 5.58
N CYS A 116 -1.78 4.97 4.47
CA CYS A 116 -1.07 4.20 3.44
C CYS A 116 0.15 3.50 4.04
N TRP A 117 1.01 4.24 4.75
CA TRP A 117 2.23 3.69 5.35
C TRP A 117 1.92 2.69 6.46
N ASP A 118 0.92 2.97 7.29
CA ASP A 118 0.48 2.06 8.35
C ASP A 118 0.00 0.73 7.78
N ALA A 119 -0.76 0.77 6.69
CA ALA A 119 -1.28 -0.44 6.05
C ALA A 119 -0.16 -1.35 5.51
N ASP A 120 0.87 -0.77 4.89
CA ASP A 120 2.05 -1.51 4.45
C ASP A 120 2.87 -2.05 5.64
N ARG A 121 3.11 -1.23 6.66
CA ARG A 121 3.86 -1.62 7.86
C ARG A 121 3.19 -2.70 8.68
N LEU A 122 1.87 -2.71 8.77
CA LEU A 122 1.11 -3.76 9.45
C LEU A 122 1.13 -5.10 8.70
N GLU A 123 1.53 -5.10 7.42
CA GLU A 123 1.66 -6.29 6.59
C GLU A 123 3.06 -6.95 6.71
N LEU A 124 4.08 -6.20 7.16
CA LEU A 124 5.47 -6.63 7.37
C LEU A 124 5.72 -8.01 8.04
N PRO A 125 4.85 -8.57 8.90
CA PRO A 125 4.98 -9.95 9.35
C PRO A 125 5.12 -10.97 8.21
N ARG A 126 4.69 -10.65 6.98
CA ARG A 126 4.90 -11.52 5.79
C ARG A 126 6.38 -11.83 5.56
N VAL A 127 7.25 -10.86 5.87
CA VAL A 127 8.70 -10.92 5.70
C VAL A 127 9.43 -11.08 7.04
N GLY A 128 8.71 -11.49 8.09
CA GLY A 128 9.30 -11.78 9.41
C GLY A 128 9.57 -10.56 10.28
N ILE A 129 9.05 -9.37 9.94
CA ILE A 129 9.22 -8.15 10.73
C ILE A 129 7.96 -7.90 11.58
N VAL A 130 8.16 -7.70 12.89
CA VAL A 130 7.07 -7.34 13.80
C VAL A 130 6.83 -5.82 13.72
N PRO A 131 5.60 -5.35 13.46
CA PRO A 131 5.29 -3.93 13.42
C PRO A 131 5.60 -3.25 14.76
N ASP A 132 6.36 -2.14 14.72
CA ASP A 132 6.61 -1.29 15.88
C ASP A 132 5.55 -0.17 15.93
N PRO A 133 4.70 -0.11 16.98
CA PRO A 133 3.68 0.93 17.11
C PRO A 133 4.22 2.37 17.04
N ARG A 134 5.49 2.59 17.37
CA ARG A 134 6.15 3.91 17.29
C ARG A 134 6.38 4.37 15.85
N LEU A 135 6.38 3.45 14.90
CA LEU A 135 6.49 3.69 13.47
C LEU A 135 5.11 3.70 12.79
N LEU A 136 4.01 3.65 13.54
CA LEU A 136 2.67 3.80 13.01
C LEU A 136 2.20 5.24 13.20
N SER A 137 1.55 5.80 12.19
CA SER A 137 1.14 7.20 12.09
C SER A 137 -0.19 7.43 12.81
N THR A 138 -1.19 6.60 12.52
CA THR A 138 -2.57 6.79 12.96
C THR A 138 -2.88 6.11 14.30
N GLU A 139 -3.77 6.70 15.10
CA GLU A 139 -4.28 6.04 16.31
C GLU A 139 -4.95 4.70 16.00
N ALA A 140 -5.64 4.61 14.86
CA ALA A 140 -6.29 3.39 14.40
C ALA A 140 -5.31 2.24 14.18
N ALA A 141 -4.12 2.53 13.65
CA ALA A 141 -3.07 1.54 13.40
C ALA A 141 -2.31 1.17 14.68
N ARG A 142 -2.14 2.11 15.61
CA ARG A 142 -1.48 1.88 16.91
C ARG A 142 -2.32 1.03 17.88
N ASP A 143 -3.61 0.89 17.61
CA ASP A 143 -4.52 0.05 18.38
C ASP A 143 -4.03 -1.41 18.43
N PRO A 144 -3.75 -1.99 19.62
CA PRO A 144 -3.28 -3.37 19.75
C PRO A 144 -4.20 -4.40 19.09
N ASP A 145 -5.51 -4.17 19.07
CA ASP A 145 -6.47 -5.08 18.44
C ASP A 145 -6.37 -5.01 16.91
N THR A 146 -6.11 -3.82 16.34
CA THR A 146 -5.83 -3.65 14.91
C THR A 146 -4.54 -4.36 14.52
N ILE A 147 -3.46 -4.18 15.29
CA ILE A 147 -2.17 -4.83 15.03
C ILE A 147 -2.34 -6.36 15.06
N ARG A 148 -2.99 -6.89 16.11
CA ARG A 148 -3.26 -8.32 16.25
C ARG A 148 -4.09 -8.84 15.08
N TRP A 149 -5.14 -8.13 14.70
CA TRP A 149 -5.98 -8.51 13.57
C TRP A 149 -5.20 -8.56 12.26
N ALA A 150 -4.37 -7.56 11.96
CA ALA A 150 -3.57 -7.51 10.73
C ALA A 150 -2.56 -8.66 10.65
N ILE A 151 -1.87 -8.96 11.78
CA ILE A 151 -0.94 -10.09 11.89
C ILE A 151 -1.64 -11.43 11.60
N LEU A 152 -2.87 -11.60 12.09
CA LEU A 152 -3.63 -12.84 12.00
C LEU A 152 -4.43 -13.00 10.70
N LEU A 153 -4.36 -12.03 9.78
CA LEU A 153 -5.06 -12.12 8.50
C LEU A 153 -4.64 -13.41 7.76
N PRO A 154 -5.58 -14.27 7.32
CA PRO A 154 -5.26 -15.53 6.64
C PRO A 154 -4.38 -15.29 5.41
N ARG A 155 -3.27 -16.02 5.29
CA ARG A 155 -2.39 -15.94 4.12
C ARG A 155 -2.73 -17.10 3.17
N PRO A 156 -2.73 -16.90 1.85
CA PRO A 156 -2.89 -18.00 0.92
C PRO A 156 -1.79 -19.03 1.17
N GLN A 157 -2.16 -20.31 1.24
CA GLN A 157 -1.18 -21.37 1.31
C GLN A 157 -0.51 -21.47 -0.05
N ARG A 158 0.80 -21.23 -0.10
CA ARG A 158 1.59 -21.51 -1.29
C ARG A 158 1.90 -23.01 -1.30
N PRO A 159 1.70 -23.71 -2.43
CA PRO A 159 2.05 -25.13 -2.55
C PRO A 159 3.56 -25.38 -2.39
#